data_AF-A0A1E3A7N1-F1
#
_entry.id   AF-A0A1E3A7N1-F1
#
_cell.length_a   1.000
_cell.length_b   1.000
_cell.length_c   1.000
_cell.angle_alpha   90.00
_cell.angle_beta   90.00
_cell.angle_gamma   90.00
#
_symmetry.space_group_name_H-M   'P 1'
#
loop_
_entity.id
_entity.type
_entity.pdbx_description
1 polymer ?
#
loop_
_entity_poly.entity_id
_entity_poly.type
_entity_poly.pdbx_seq_one_letter_code
_entity_poly.pdbx_strand_id
1 'polypeptide(L)'
;MERKPKQIRVHSSVQPSLHDESVGEGDPDSNLDLIMNVPVEVSVEMGRTKKLVKDILELNKGSIVVLDKLAGEQVDLFVNGQCIAKGDVVVVDDNFGIRITQILSEDIPVA
;
A
#
# COMPACT_ATOMS: atom_id res chain seq x y z
N MET A 1 -78.74 -3.76 31.95
CA MET A 1 -77.85 -2.62 31.66
C MET A 1 -76.50 -3.16 31.20
N GLU A 2 -76.38 -3.48 29.91
CA GLU A 2 -75.14 -3.95 29.29
C GLU A 2 -74.19 -2.77 29.02
N ARG A 3 -72.94 -2.86 29.48
CA ARG A 3 -71.87 -1.92 29.10
C ARG A 3 -71.11 -2.52 27.93
N LYS A 4 -71.28 -1.95 26.73
CA LYS A 4 -70.52 -2.35 25.53
C LYS A 4 -69.03 -2.03 25.71
N PRO A 5 -68.11 -2.93 25.33
CA PRO A 5 -66.67 -2.71 25.47
C PRO A 5 -66.21 -1.59 24.54
N LYS A 6 -65.36 -0.69 25.05
CA LYS A 6 -64.74 0.38 24.25
C LYS A 6 -63.71 -0.24 23.29
N GLN A 7 -63.89 0.03 22.01
CA GLN A 7 -62.97 -0.39 20.96
C GLN A 7 -61.70 0.47 21.01
N ILE A 8 -60.58 -0.13 21.39
CA ILE A 8 -59.27 0.50 21.36
C ILE A 8 -58.80 0.48 19.91
N ARG A 9 -58.61 1.67 19.31
CA ARG A 9 -57.94 1.80 18.01
C ARG A 9 -56.49 1.37 18.19
N VAL A 10 -56.19 0.11 17.87
CA VAL A 10 -54.82 -0.37 17.67
C VAL A 10 -54.28 0.32 16.42
N HIS A 11 -53.46 1.35 16.62
CA HIS A 11 -52.51 1.75 15.58
C HIS A 11 -51.58 0.57 15.40
N SER A 12 -51.66 -0.09 14.24
CA SER A 12 -50.67 -1.09 13.84
C SER A 12 -49.30 -0.43 13.92
N SER A 13 -48.50 -0.82 14.91
CA SER A 13 -47.07 -0.54 14.91
C SER A 13 -46.51 -1.28 13.71
N VAL A 14 -46.14 -0.52 12.68
CA VAL A 14 -45.35 -1.01 11.55
C VAL A 14 -44.06 -1.55 12.16
N GLN A 15 -43.98 -2.87 12.30
CA GLN A 15 -42.72 -3.53 12.59
C GLN A 15 -41.84 -3.30 11.36
N PRO A 16 -40.63 -2.73 11.50
CA PRO A 16 -39.68 -2.76 10.41
C PRO A 16 -39.35 -4.24 10.18
N SER A 17 -39.85 -4.76 9.06
CA SER A 17 -39.44 -6.05 8.54
C SER A 17 -37.92 -6.00 8.40
N LEU A 18 -37.22 -6.86 9.13
CA LEU A 18 -35.81 -7.13 8.89
C LEU A 18 -35.74 -7.77 7.50
N HIS A 19 -35.59 -6.94 6.48
CA HIS A 19 -35.16 -7.36 5.17
C HIS A 19 -33.66 -7.62 5.26
N ASP A 20 -33.35 -8.88 5.02
CA ASP A 20 -32.21 -9.41 4.26
C ASP A 20 -30.92 -8.57 4.32
N GLU A 21 -29.86 -9.21 4.83
CA GLU A 21 -28.49 -8.74 4.70
C GLU A 21 -28.14 -8.63 3.22
N SER A 22 -28.53 -7.52 2.58
CA SER A 22 -27.88 -7.07 1.37
C SER A 22 -26.46 -6.71 1.80
N VAL A 23 -25.55 -7.67 1.61
CA VAL A 23 -24.17 -7.35 1.26
C VAL A 23 -24.30 -6.24 0.23
N GLY A 24 -24.04 -5.00 0.66
CA GLY A 24 -24.10 -3.87 -0.25
C GLY A 24 -23.23 -4.23 -1.43
N GLU A 25 -23.79 -4.16 -2.63
CA GLU A 25 -22.99 -3.87 -3.82
C GLU A 25 -22.34 -2.51 -3.52
N GLY A 26 -21.24 -2.55 -2.77
CA GLY A 26 -20.37 -1.42 -2.57
C GLY A 26 -19.88 -1.03 -3.94
N ASP A 27 -20.13 0.21 -4.32
CA ASP A 27 -19.66 0.78 -5.56
C ASP A 27 -18.16 0.43 -5.71
N PRO A 28 -17.74 -0.33 -6.74
CA PRO A 28 -16.36 -0.80 -6.86
C PRO A 28 -15.36 0.35 -6.85
N ASP A 29 -15.78 1.51 -7.32
CA ASP A 29 -15.02 2.76 -7.30
C ASP A 29 -14.75 3.23 -5.86
N SER A 30 -15.73 3.10 -4.96
CA SER A 30 -15.59 3.46 -3.54
C SER A 30 -14.59 2.57 -2.78
N ASN A 31 -14.48 1.29 -3.16
CA ASN A 31 -13.52 0.38 -2.56
C ASN A 31 -12.10 0.62 -3.10
N LEU A 32 -11.97 0.98 -4.38
CA LEU A 32 -10.69 1.37 -4.97
C LEU A 32 -10.14 2.64 -4.30
N ASP A 33 -11.00 3.65 -4.08
CA ASP A 33 -10.63 4.88 -3.38
C ASP A 33 -10.08 4.63 -1.96
N LEU A 34 -10.56 3.60 -1.26
CA LEU A 34 -10.03 3.22 0.04
C LEU A 34 -8.61 2.65 -0.08
N ILE A 35 -8.31 1.85 -1.11
CA ILE A 35 -6.99 1.25 -1.34
C ILE A 35 -5.96 2.31 -1.77
N MET A 36 -6.37 3.33 -2.54
CA MET A 36 -5.49 4.41 -2.99
C MET A 36 -4.85 5.21 -1.85
N ASN A 37 -5.40 5.14 -0.63
CA ASN A 37 -4.91 5.84 0.55
C ASN A 37 -4.00 4.98 1.45
N VAL A 38 -3.72 3.73 1.05
CA VAL A 38 -2.84 2.84 1.82
C VAL A 38 -1.38 3.25 1.61
N PRO A 39 -0.62 3.58 2.67
CA PRO A 39 0.79 3.89 2.54
C PRO A 39 1.60 2.64 2.20
N VAL A 40 2.55 2.77 1.27
CA VAL A 40 3.48 1.69 0.88
C VAL A 40 4.93 2.12 1.10
N GLU A 41 5.79 1.14 1.41
CA GLU A 41 7.22 1.41 1.55
C GLU A 41 7.88 1.47 0.18
N VAL A 42 8.53 2.59 -0.10
CA VAL A 42 9.33 2.81 -1.31
C VAL A 42 10.79 2.85 -0.91
N SER A 43 11.60 2.02 -1.55
CA SER A 43 13.04 1.99 -1.34
C SER A 43 13.80 2.13 -2.65
N VAL A 44 14.99 2.72 -2.57
CA VAL A 44 15.87 2.97 -3.69
C VAL A 44 17.18 2.29 -3.40
N GLU A 45 17.67 1.48 -4.33
CA GLU A 45 18.92 0.77 -4.15
C GLU A 45 19.97 1.21 -5.17
N MET A 46 21.11 1.67 -4.64
CA MET A 46 22.29 1.96 -5.45
C MET A 46 22.96 0.67 -5.97
N GLY A 47 22.79 -0.45 -5.26
CA GLY A 47 23.32 -1.76 -5.65
C GLY A 47 23.29 -2.76 -4.49
N ARG A 48 23.57 -4.02 -4.79
CA ARG A 48 23.63 -5.12 -3.80
C ARG A 48 25.00 -5.77 -3.81
N THR A 49 25.31 -6.57 -2.80
CA THR A 49 26.50 -7.43 -2.84
C THR A 49 26.27 -8.64 -1.96
N LYS A 50 26.95 -9.75 -2.28
CA LYS A 50 26.95 -10.95 -1.46
C LYS A 50 28.32 -11.09 -0.80
N LYS A 51 28.33 -11.29 0.51
CA LYS A 51 29.53 -11.47 1.32
C LYS A 51 29.38 -12.67 2.22
N LEU A 52 30.49 -13.29 2.61
CA LEU A 52 30.44 -14.36 3.60
C LEU A 52 30.16 -13.75 4.98
N VAL A 53 29.55 -14.52 5.87
CA VAL A 53 29.24 -14.06 7.23
C VAL A 53 30.50 -13.55 7.94
N LYS A 54 31.65 -14.23 7.77
CA LYS A 54 32.94 -13.79 8.33
C LYS A 54 33.32 -12.37 7.85
N ASP A 55 33.11 -12.05 6.58
CA ASP A 55 33.49 -10.75 6.02
C ASP A 55 32.60 -9.64 6.59
N ILE A 56 31.33 -9.95 6.89
CA ILE A 56 30.39 -9.02 7.55
C ILE A 56 30.80 -8.75 9.00
N LEU A 57 31.21 -9.79 9.73
CA LEU A 57 31.66 -9.66 11.12
C LEU A 57 32.98 -8.89 11.25
N GLU A 58 33.77 -8.82 10.19
CA GLU A 58 35.02 -8.05 10.11
C GLU A 58 34.81 -6.58 9.73
N LEU A 59 33.58 -6.17 9.38
CA LEU A 59 33.29 -4.78 9.05
C LEU A 59 33.46 -3.87 10.26
N ASN A 60 34.18 -2.77 10.05
CA ASN A 60 34.49 -1.79 11.07
C ASN A 60 34.29 -0.37 10.52
N LYS A 61 34.39 0.64 11.39
CA LYS A 61 34.35 2.04 10.95
C LYS A 61 35.44 2.28 9.90
N GLY A 62 35.02 2.78 8.73
CA GLY A 62 35.92 3.02 7.59
C GLY A 62 36.02 1.86 6.59
N SER A 63 35.40 0.71 6.84
CA SER A 63 35.29 -0.36 5.84
C SER A 63 34.50 0.10 4.62
N ILE A 64 34.96 -0.30 3.42
CA ILE A 64 34.29 -0.02 2.15
C ILE A 64 33.63 -1.30 1.65
N VAL A 65 32.33 -1.24 1.39
CA VAL A 65 31.58 -2.36 0.81
C VAL A 65 31.32 -2.07 -0.66
N VAL A 66 31.97 -2.87 -1.52
CA VAL A 66 31.79 -2.77 -2.99
C VAL A 66 30.51 -3.48 -3.40
N LEU A 67 29.69 -2.78 -4.17
CA LEU A 67 28.41 -3.26 -4.71
C LEU A 67 28.60 -3.86 -6.12
N ASP A 68 27.59 -4.58 -6.60
CA ASP A 68 27.55 -5.23 -7.91
C ASP A 68 27.25 -4.29 -9.08
N LYS A 69 26.93 -3.02 -8.78
CA LYS A 69 26.52 -2.02 -9.77
C LYS A 69 27.66 -1.09 -10.16
N LEU A 70 27.78 -0.77 -11.45
CA LEU A 70 28.78 0.17 -11.95
C LEU A 70 28.38 1.62 -11.65
N ALA A 71 29.39 2.47 -11.41
CA ALA A 71 29.15 3.90 -11.20
C ALA A 71 28.52 4.53 -12.47
N GLY A 72 27.47 5.32 -12.28
CA GLY A 72 26.74 5.97 -13.36
C GLY A 72 25.62 5.12 -13.97
N GLU A 73 25.43 3.88 -13.53
CA GLU A 73 24.22 3.15 -13.86
C GLU A 73 23.00 3.71 -13.11
N GLN A 74 21.84 3.60 -13.75
CA GLN A 74 20.55 3.96 -13.14
C GLN A 74 20.29 3.09 -11.93
N VAL A 75 19.77 3.66 -10.85
CA VAL A 75 19.41 2.94 -9.63
C VAL A 75 18.04 2.28 -9.75
N ASP A 76 17.78 1.28 -8.90
CA ASP A 76 16.54 0.51 -8.93
C ASP A 76 15.58 1.04 -7.86
N LEU A 77 14.30 1.18 -8.22
CA LEU A 77 13.21 1.61 -7.34
C LEU A 77 12.34 0.40 -7.00
N PHE A 78 12.18 0.17 -5.70
CA PHE A 78 11.39 -0.92 -5.16
C PHE A 78 10.17 -0.40 -4.41
N VAL A 79 9.08 -1.13 -4.52
CA VAL A 79 7.89 -0.96 -3.68
C VAL A 79 7.59 -2.30 -3.05
N ASN A 80 7.50 -2.35 -1.71
CA ASN A 80 7.33 -3.59 -0.95
C ASN A 80 8.32 -4.71 -1.37
N GLY A 81 9.55 -4.34 -1.74
CA GLY A 81 10.61 -5.28 -2.15
C GLY A 81 10.54 -5.79 -3.60
N GLN A 82 9.55 -5.37 -4.40
CA GLN A 82 9.50 -5.64 -5.84
C GLN A 82 10.07 -4.44 -6.62
N CYS A 83 10.97 -4.72 -7.57
CA CYS A 83 11.51 -3.69 -8.45
C CYS A 83 10.46 -3.27 -9.47
N ILE A 84 10.08 -1.99 -9.45
CA ILE A 84 9.01 -1.44 -10.30
C ILE A 84 9.51 -0.42 -11.31
N ALA A 85 10.68 0.20 -11.07
CA ALA A 85 11.25 1.17 -11.98
C ALA A 85 12.77 1.30 -11.85
N LYS A 86 13.37 2.00 -12.81
CA LYS A 86 14.75 2.50 -12.78
C LYS A 86 14.76 4.01 -12.90
N GLY A 87 15.82 4.63 -12.40
CA GLY A 87 15.95 6.08 -12.44
C GLY A 87 17.36 6.62 -12.21
N ASP A 88 17.52 7.90 -12.51
CA ASP A 88 18.72 8.66 -12.16
C ASP A 88 18.57 9.24 -10.76
N VAL A 89 19.64 9.16 -9.96
CA VAL A 89 19.71 9.88 -8.68
C VAL A 89 19.89 11.37 -8.99
N VAL A 90 19.03 12.19 -8.40
CA VAL A 90 19.07 13.65 -8.47
C VAL A 90 19.12 14.23 -7.06
N VAL A 91 19.51 15.50 -6.93
CA VAL A 91 19.43 16.23 -5.67
C VAL A 91 18.36 17.31 -5.83
N VAL A 92 17.41 17.34 -4.90
CA VAL A 92 16.32 18.32 -4.85
C VAL A 92 16.27 18.87 -3.42
N ASP A 93 16.46 20.18 -3.27
CA ASP A 93 16.43 20.87 -1.96
C ASP A 93 17.31 20.16 -0.91
N ASP A 94 18.57 19.87 -1.25
CA ASP A 94 19.54 19.12 -0.43
C ASP A 94 19.16 17.68 -0.06
N ASN A 95 18.06 17.16 -0.61
CA ASN A 95 17.63 15.78 -0.46
C ASN A 95 17.95 14.96 -1.70
N PHE A 96 18.19 13.66 -1.51
CA PHE A 96 18.27 12.73 -2.63
C PHE A 96 16.87 12.47 -3.19
N GLY A 97 16.76 12.53 -4.51
CA GLY A 97 15.57 12.18 -5.26
C GLY A 97 15.88 11.21 -6.39
N ILE A 98 14.83 10.67 -7.01
CA ILE A 98 14.92 9.78 -8.16
C ILE A 98 14.10 10.35 -9.29
N ARG A 99 14.74 10.56 -10.43
CA ARG A 99 14.02 10.80 -11.68
C ARG A 99 13.81 9.45 -12.37
N ILE A 100 12.55 9.02 -12.43
CA ILE A 100 12.18 7.78 -13.11
C ILE A 100 12.52 7.91 -14.61
N THR A 101 13.28 6.95 -15.11
CA THR A 101 13.70 6.84 -16.52
C THR A 101 12.97 5.70 -17.21
N GLN A 102 12.62 4.65 -16.48
CA GLN A 102 11.95 3.47 -17.00
C GLN A 102 11.04 2.83 -15.94
N ILE A 103 9.82 2.46 -16.33
CA ILE A 103 8.90 1.64 -15.51
C ILE A 103 9.00 0.19 -15.99
N LEU A 104 9.11 -0.75 -15.06
CA LEU A 104 9.30 -2.18 -15.32
C LEU A 104 8.07 -3.02 -15.01
N SER A 105 7.24 -2.59 -14.05
CA SER A 105 5.96 -3.23 -13.72
C SER A 105 4.88 -2.16 -13.58
N GLU A 106 3.75 -2.38 -14.24
CA GLU A 106 2.57 -1.52 -14.12
C GLU A 106 1.68 -1.97 -12.95
N ASP A 107 1.79 -3.24 -12.52
CA ASP A 107 1.07 -3.80 -11.38
C ASP A 107 1.95 -3.79 -10.12
N ILE A 108 1.62 -2.92 -9.17
CA ILE A 108 2.25 -2.88 -7.85
C ILE A 108 1.43 -3.80 -6.93
N PRO A 109 2.00 -4.86 -6.34
CA PRO A 109 1.26 -5.72 -5.43
C PRO A 109 0.95 -4.97 -4.12
N VAL A 110 -0.34 -4.70 -3.93
CA VAL A 110 -0.92 -4.37 -2.62
C VAL A 110 -1.37 -5.70 -2.00
N ALA A 111 -0.68 -6.13 -0.95
CA ALA A 111 -1.02 -7.33 -0.19
C ALA A 111 -2.12 -7.02 0.84
#